data_AF-A0A969KFW2-F1
#
_entry.id   AF-A0A969KFW2-F1
#
_cell.length_a   1.000
_cell.length_b   1.000
_cell.length_c   1.000
_cell.angle_alpha   90.00
_cell.angle_beta   90.00
_cell.angle_gamma   90.00
#
_symmetry.space_group_name_H-M   'P 1'
#
loop_
_entity.id
_entity.type
_entity.pdbx_description
1 polymer ?
#
loop_
_entity_poly.entity_id
_entity_poly.type
_entity_poly.pdbx_seq_one_letter_code
_entity_poly.pdbx_strand_id
1 'polypeptide(L)'
;MSQPLGLGAWTSPQADITSRADLVVGSDLTLLGRSLDLEGSVVAGGQLDLFAADTIQIRDRLDYPFATLSYGVQTLEAETIDIFALSHPDSGLYAYGDLVLRSPNPIIIDAYFNSLGNFRLENTNGLVGDGLSPNDPVIRASGDVTFGTYTGASLHVLAGGRIRTGRITINSADSTNGL
;
A
#
# COMPACT_ATOMS: atom_id res chain seq x y z
N MET A 1 2.35 -9.14 -17.35
CA MET A 1 1.04 -8.53 -17.63
C MET A 1 1.19 -7.60 -18.82
N SER A 2 0.26 -7.63 -19.79
CA SER A 2 0.32 -6.76 -20.97
C SER A 2 -0.17 -5.36 -20.61
N GLN A 3 0.76 -4.42 -20.47
CA GLN A 3 0.43 -3.00 -20.41
C GLN A 3 -0.23 -2.53 -21.72
N PRO A 4 -1.06 -1.48 -21.69
CA PRO A 4 -1.62 -0.88 -22.90
C PRO A 4 -0.51 -0.54 -23.92
N LEU A 5 -0.70 -0.96 -25.17
CA LEU A 5 0.21 -0.65 -26.27
C LEU A 5 0.26 0.88 -26.46
N GLY A 6 1.37 1.50 -26.06
CA GLY A 6 1.63 2.92 -26.26
C GLY A 6 2.51 3.59 -25.20
N LEU A 7 2.53 3.09 -23.95
CA LEU A 7 3.24 3.73 -22.83
C LEU A 7 4.63 3.14 -22.54
N GLY A 8 4.83 1.85 -22.82
CA GLY A 8 6.09 1.15 -22.50
C GLY A 8 7.34 1.63 -23.26
N ALA A 9 7.19 2.50 -24.26
CA ALA A 9 8.30 3.06 -25.04
C ALA A 9 8.65 4.52 -24.67
N TRP A 10 7.85 5.20 -23.83
CA TRP A 10 8.00 6.64 -23.57
C TRP A 10 8.30 7.02 -22.11
N THR A 11 8.13 6.13 -21.14
CA THR A 11 8.28 6.49 -19.73
C THR A 11 9.10 5.46 -18.97
N SER A 12 10.41 5.45 -19.19
CA SER A 12 11.29 4.98 -18.10
C SER A 12 11.05 5.90 -16.90
N PRO A 13 10.85 5.38 -15.69
CA PRO A 13 10.71 6.23 -14.52
C PRO A 13 12.05 6.93 -14.27
N GLN A 14 12.16 8.20 -14.67
CA GLN A 14 13.45 8.90 -14.78
C GLN A 14 13.77 9.80 -13.59
N ALA A 15 12.76 10.26 -12.85
CA ALA A 15 12.92 11.25 -11.78
C ALA A 15 12.06 10.92 -10.57
N ASP A 16 12.46 11.44 -9.41
CA ASP A 16 11.70 11.29 -8.18
C ASP A 16 10.49 12.23 -8.17
N ILE A 17 9.38 11.77 -7.62
CA ILE A 17 8.18 12.57 -7.37
C ILE A 17 8.03 12.72 -5.86
N THR A 18 8.03 13.96 -5.40
CA THR A 18 7.79 14.31 -4.00
C THR A 18 6.46 15.08 -3.91
N SER A 19 5.53 14.58 -3.09
CA SER A 19 4.32 15.31 -2.74
C SER A 19 4.23 15.49 -1.23
N ARG A 20 3.84 16.71 -0.83
CA ARG A 20 3.51 17.09 0.55
C ARG A 20 2.12 17.71 0.65
N ALA A 21 1.35 17.61 -0.42
CA ALA A 21 0.08 18.29 -0.62
C ALA A 21 -1.05 17.28 -0.85
N ASP A 22 -2.28 17.77 -0.84
CA ASP A 22 -3.46 17.02 -1.21
C ASP A 22 -3.60 16.97 -2.73
N LEU A 23 -3.36 15.80 -3.31
CA LEU A 23 -3.54 15.52 -4.73
C LEU A 23 -4.90 14.87 -4.95
N VAL A 24 -5.85 15.63 -5.50
CA VAL A 24 -7.22 15.15 -5.74
C VAL A 24 -7.57 15.27 -7.20
N VAL A 25 -7.93 14.14 -7.83
CA VAL A 25 -8.42 14.11 -9.22
C VAL A 25 -9.77 13.39 -9.30
N GLY A 26 -10.62 13.82 -10.24
CA GLY A 26 -11.99 13.29 -10.38
C GLY A 26 -12.12 11.95 -11.14
N SER A 27 -11.02 11.38 -11.60
CA SER A 27 -10.98 10.13 -12.39
C SER A 27 -9.78 9.28 -11.95
N ASP A 28 -9.21 8.48 -12.86
CA ASP A 28 -8.00 7.70 -12.61
C ASP A 28 -6.76 8.60 -12.41
N LEU A 29 -5.84 8.16 -11.55
CA LEU A 29 -4.53 8.79 -11.32
C LEU A 29 -3.43 7.73 -11.41
N THR A 30 -2.42 8.03 -12.21
CA THR A 30 -1.15 7.28 -12.20
C THR A 30 -0.01 8.22 -11.86
N LEU A 31 0.74 7.91 -10.80
CA LEU A 31 2.05 8.51 -10.54
C LEU A 31 3.12 7.50 -10.94
N LEU A 32 4.00 7.89 -11.86
CA LEU A 32 5.09 7.06 -12.37
C LEU A 32 6.41 7.80 -12.21
N GLY A 33 7.26 7.33 -11.30
CA GLY A 33 8.54 7.98 -10.97
C GLY A 33 9.66 6.99 -10.71
N ARG A 34 10.90 7.45 -10.63
CA ARG A 34 12.00 6.62 -10.13
C ARG A 34 11.74 6.25 -8.67
N SER A 35 11.44 7.25 -7.85
CA SER A 35 10.92 7.09 -6.50
C SER A 35 9.68 7.96 -6.30
N LEU A 36 8.76 7.52 -5.43
CA LEU A 36 7.64 8.32 -4.94
C LEU A 36 7.83 8.56 -3.44
N ASP A 37 7.90 9.82 -3.03
CA ASP A 37 7.95 10.24 -1.63
C ASP A 37 6.69 11.05 -1.33
N LEU A 38 5.76 10.44 -0.59
CA LEU A 38 4.39 10.93 -0.45
C LEU A 38 4.03 11.20 1.02
N GLU A 39 3.63 12.44 1.29
CA GLU A 39 2.89 12.86 2.48
C GLU A 39 1.59 13.58 2.06
N GLY A 40 0.66 13.80 2.99
CA GLY A 40 -0.64 14.41 2.71
C GLY A 40 -1.63 13.41 2.12
N SER A 41 -2.38 13.79 1.08
CA SER A 41 -3.35 12.89 0.47
C SER A 41 -3.19 12.66 -1.01
N VAL A 42 -3.54 11.46 -1.47
CA VAL A 42 -3.60 11.09 -2.89
C VAL A 42 -4.93 10.42 -3.18
N VAL A 43 -5.81 11.15 -3.85
CA VAL A 43 -7.20 10.79 -4.09
C VAL A 43 -7.50 10.72 -5.58
N ALA A 44 -8.02 9.57 -6.01
CA ALA A 44 -8.51 9.33 -7.36
C ALA A 44 -10.01 9.00 -7.33
N GLY A 45 -10.78 9.65 -8.20
CA GLY A 45 -12.19 9.34 -8.46
C GLY A 45 -12.42 7.98 -9.15
N GLY A 46 -11.34 7.34 -9.61
CA GLY A 46 -11.35 6.00 -10.20
C GLY A 46 -10.22 5.14 -9.64
N GLN A 47 -9.38 4.59 -10.51
CA GLN A 47 -8.19 3.80 -10.17
C GLN A 47 -7.04 4.69 -9.71
N LEU A 48 -6.27 4.21 -8.72
CA LEU A 48 -5.05 4.85 -8.26
C LEU A 48 -3.86 3.91 -8.44
N ASP A 49 -2.95 4.29 -9.32
CA ASP A 49 -1.71 3.58 -9.57
C ASP A 49 -0.51 4.41 -9.12
N LEU A 50 0.28 3.86 -8.21
CA LEU A 50 1.52 4.44 -7.71
C LEU A 50 2.66 3.50 -8.11
N PHE A 51 3.42 3.90 -9.13
CA PHE A 51 4.48 3.07 -9.70
C PHE A 51 5.83 3.76 -9.54
N ALA A 52 6.77 3.06 -8.90
CA ALA A 52 8.15 3.49 -8.79
C ALA A 52 9.12 2.44 -9.34
N ALA A 53 10.23 2.87 -9.92
CA ALA A 53 11.32 1.94 -10.25
C ALA A 53 12.01 1.44 -8.97
N ASP A 54 12.33 2.36 -8.04
CA ASP A 54 13.16 2.07 -6.88
C ASP A 54 12.32 2.00 -5.60
N THR A 55 11.72 3.12 -5.18
CA THR A 55 11.08 3.20 -3.86
C THR A 55 9.75 3.94 -3.90
N ILE A 56 8.75 3.39 -3.21
CA ILE A 56 7.59 4.15 -2.73
C ILE A 56 7.75 4.32 -1.22
N GLN A 57 7.88 5.55 -0.78
CA GLN A 57 7.90 5.93 0.62
C GLN A 57 6.64 6.73 0.95
N ILE A 58 5.91 6.28 1.96
CA ILE A 58 4.72 6.96 2.47
C ILE A 58 4.94 7.29 3.95
N ARG A 59 4.71 8.54 4.32
CA ARG A 59 4.84 9.03 5.69
C ARG A 59 3.64 9.86 6.11
N ASP A 60 3.17 9.64 7.34
CA ASP A 60 2.29 10.56 8.04
C ASP A 60 3.04 11.32 9.15
N ARG A 61 2.33 12.24 9.81
CA ARG A 61 2.82 13.01 10.95
C ARG A 61 1.72 13.11 12.00
N LEU A 62 2.12 13.28 13.26
CA LEU A 62 1.18 13.42 14.39
C LEU A 62 0.15 14.55 14.21
N ASP A 63 0.51 15.60 13.48
CA ASP A 63 -0.32 16.78 13.20
C ASP A 63 -0.87 16.80 11.76
N TYR A 64 -0.52 15.81 10.93
CA TYR A 64 -0.92 15.77 9.53
C TYR A 64 -1.01 14.32 9.02
N PRO A 65 -2.24 13.79 8.83
CA PRO A 65 -2.42 12.41 8.40
C PRO A 65 -1.94 12.18 6.97
N PHE A 66 -1.62 10.93 6.66
CA PHE A 66 -1.51 10.48 5.28
C PHE A 66 -2.73 9.67 4.88
N ALA A 67 -3.38 10.01 3.77
CA ALA A 67 -4.51 9.25 3.26
C ALA A 67 -4.46 9.02 1.76
N THR A 68 -4.68 7.77 1.32
CA THR A 68 -5.00 7.51 -0.09
C THR A 68 -6.44 7.10 -0.24
N LEU A 69 -7.08 7.52 -1.32
CA LEU A 69 -8.44 7.09 -1.64
C LEU A 69 -8.57 6.78 -3.13
N SER A 70 -9.11 5.62 -3.45
CA SER A 70 -9.55 5.26 -4.79
C SER A 70 -10.98 4.72 -4.76
N TYR A 71 -11.81 5.16 -5.70
CA TYR A 71 -13.13 4.59 -5.90
C TYR A 71 -13.10 3.28 -6.72
N GLY A 72 -11.95 2.96 -7.31
CA GLY A 72 -11.67 1.70 -7.99
C GLY A 72 -10.59 0.89 -7.27
N VAL A 73 -9.70 0.28 -8.07
CA VAL A 73 -8.54 -0.46 -7.57
C VAL A 73 -7.42 0.50 -7.18
N GLN A 74 -6.68 0.15 -6.14
CA GLN A 74 -5.44 0.81 -5.75
C GLN A 74 -4.26 -0.14 -5.93
N THR A 75 -3.26 0.26 -6.72
CA THR A 75 -2.03 -0.51 -6.94
C THR A 75 -0.81 0.33 -6.56
N LEU A 76 0.04 -0.20 -5.68
CA LEU A 76 1.39 0.32 -5.44
C LEU A 76 2.39 -0.72 -5.96
N GLU A 77 3.34 -0.32 -6.80
CA GLU A 77 4.39 -1.23 -7.31
C GLU A 77 5.76 -0.54 -7.31
N ALA A 78 6.74 -1.18 -6.65
CA ALA A 78 8.14 -0.72 -6.63
C ALA A 78 9.11 -1.83 -6.17
N GLU A 79 10.41 -1.64 -6.41
CA GLU A 79 11.45 -2.50 -5.84
C GLU A 79 11.39 -2.50 -4.31
N THR A 80 11.16 -1.34 -3.68
CA THR A 80 10.94 -1.21 -2.24
C THR A 80 9.66 -0.42 -1.97
N ILE A 81 8.80 -0.94 -1.10
CA ILE A 81 7.63 -0.21 -0.60
C ILE A 81 7.77 -0.09 0.92
N ASP A 82 7.83 1.15 1.38
CA ASP A 82 7.97 1.51 2.78
C ASP A 82 6.85 2.47 3.20
N ILE A 83 5.88 1.94 3.94
CA ILE A 83 4.72 2.69 4.42
C ILE A 83 4.82 2.82 5.94
N PHE A 84 4.79 4.06 6.42
CA PHE A 84 4.64 4.39 7.83
C PHE A 84 3.57 5.47 7.99
N ALA A 85 2.34 5.04 8.26
CA ALA A 85 1.13 5.85 8.36
C ALA A 85 0.32 5.46 9.62
N LEU A 86 1.02 5.36 10.76
CA LEU A 86 0.47 5.04 12.08
C LEU A 86 0.64 6.19 13.11
N SER A 87 1.22 7.32 12.72
CA SER A 87 1.41 8.47 13.62
C SER A 87 0.13 9.25 13.88
N HIS A 88 -0.87 9.15 13.00
CA HIS A 88 -2.15 9.83 13.09
C HIS A 88 -3.33 8.86 12.94
N PRO A 89 -4.40 8.95 13.76
CA PRO A 89 -5.53 8.00 13.71
C PRO A 89 -6.33 8.04 12.41
N ASP A 90 -6.37 9.20 11.73
CA ASP A 90 -7.05 9.35 10.44
C ASP A 90 -6.20 8.90 9.23
N SER A 91 -4.96 8.45 9.45
CA SER A 91 -4.09 7.96 8.38
C SER A 91 -4.58 6.60 7.85
N GLY A 92 -4.28 6.31 6.59
CA GLY A 92 -4.52 4.99 6.02
C GLY A 92 -4.63 4.95 4.50
N LEU A 93 -4.79 3.74 3.98
CA LEU A 93 -5.03 3.48 2.57
C LEU A 93 -6.44 2.94 2.38
N TYR A 94 -7.20 3.56 1.47
CA TYR A 94 -8.61 3.28 1.26
C TYR A 94 -8.91 3.00 -0.22
N ALA A 95 -9.37 1.77 -0.51
CA ALA A 95 -9.78 1.35 -1.85
C ALA A 95 -11.21 0.81 -1.84
N TYR A 96 -12.09 1.37 -2.68
CA TYR A 96 -13.44 0.82 -2.89
C TYR A 96 -13.43 -0.45 -3.76
N GLY A 97 -12.32 -0.74 -4.43
CA GLY A 97 -12.02 -2.03 -5.04
C GLY A 97 -10.92 -2.76 -4.29
N ASP A 98 -10.09 -3.50 -5.05
CA ASP A 98 -8.92 -4.19 -4.50
C ASP A 98 -7.82 -3.20 -4.09
N LEU A 99 -7.06 -3.55 -3.06
CA LEU A 99 -5.84 -2.88 -2.65
C LEU A 99 -4.67 -3.85 -2.83
N VAL A 100 -3.74 -3.53 -3.72
CA VAL A 100 -2.61 -4.37 -4.11
C VAL A 100 -1.30 -3.63 -3.88
N LEU A 101 -0.42 -4.21 -3.07
CA LEU A 101 0.96 -3.75 -2.92
C LEU A 101 1.88 -4.80 -3.55
N ARG A 102 2.77 -4.37 -4.45
CA ARG A 102 3.62 -5.26 -5.25
C ARG A 102 5.09 -4.89 -5.14
N SER A 103 5.90 -5.81 -4.63
CA SER A 103 7.35 -5.62 -4.51
C SER A 103 8.09 -6.96 -4.57
N PRO A 104 9.27 -7.04 -5.22
CA PRO A 104 10.08 -8.25 -5.15
C PRO A 104 10.68 -8.48 -3.75
N ASN A 105 10.64 -7.48 -2.86
CA ASN A 105 11.12 -7.52 -1.49
C ASN A 105 9.94 -7.52 -0.50
N PRO A 106 10.13 -7.96 0.76
CA PRO A 106 9.11 -7.83 1.79
C PRO A 106 8.69 -6.36 1.98
N ILE A 107 7.38 -6.11 2.03
CA ILE A 107 6.79 -4.77 2.07
C ILE A 107 6.65 -4.30 3.52
N ILE A 108 7.12 -3.08 3.84
CA ILE A 108 6.88 -2.47 5.16
C ILE A 108 5.46 -1.91 5.19
N ILE A 109 4.60 -2.48 6.02
CA ILE A 109 3.16 -2.24 6.02
C ILE A 109 2.65 -1.54 7.29
N ASP A 110 3.42 -0.63 7.90
CA ASP A 110 2.99 0.10 9.11
C ASP A 110 1.85 1.11 8.76
N ALA A 111 0.61 0.64 8.59
CA ALA A 111 -0.55 1.49 8.28
C ALA A 111 -1.90 0.80 8.57
N TYR A 112 -2.97 1.58 8.47
CA TYR A 112 -4.35 1.10 8.35
C TYR A 112 -4.72 0.89 6.87
N PHE A 113 -5.05 -0.34 6.48
CA PHE A 113 -5.51 -0.69 5.13
C PHE A 113 -6.99 -1.03 5.13
N ASN A 114 -7.74 -0.41 4.23
CA ASN A 114 -9.18 -0.59 4.10
C ASN A 114 -9.55 -0.84 2.63
N SER A 115 -9.90 -2.08 2.31
CA SER A 115 -10.37 -2.48 0.98
C SER A 115 -11.83 -2.95 1.04
N LEU A 116 -12.69 -2.43 0.15
CA LEU A 116 -14.02 -3.02 -0.09
C LEU A 116 -13.98 -4.19 -1.08
N GLY A 117 -12.84 -4.45 -1.70
CA GLY A 117 -12.51 -5.67 -2.42
C GLY A 117 -11.56 -6.55 -1.60
N ASN A 118 -10.53 -7.05 -2.26
CA ASN A 118 -9.49 -7.88 -1.68
C ASN A 118 -8.26 -7.05 -1.30
N PHE A 119 -7.54 -7.48 -0.27
CA PHE A 119 -6.20 -6.99 0.05
C PHE A 119 -5.14 -8.01 -0.37
N ARG A 120 -4.11 -7.58 -1.10
CA ARG A 120 -3.03 -8.46 -1.56
C ARG A 120 -1.64 -7.83 -1.39
N LEU A 121 -0.72 -8.61 -0.84
CA LEU A 121 0.71 -8.42 -1.04
C LEU A 121 1.20 -9.36 -2.12
N GLU A 122 1.87 -8.81 -3.13
CA GLU A 122 2.36 -9.54 -4.30
C GLU A 122 3.84 -9.26 -4.55
N ASN A 123 4.51 -10.16 -5.26
CA ASN A 123 5.76 -9.85 -5.93
C ASN A 123 5.51 -9.34 -7.36
N THR A 124 6.55 -8.84 -8.03
CA THR A 124 6.46 -8.26 -9.40
C THR A 124 5.94 -9.24 -10.47
N ASN A 125 5.90 -10.55 -10.18
CA ASN A 125 5.31 -11.56 -11.05
C ASN A 125 3.82 -11.83 -10.76
N GLY A 126 3.20 -11.11 -9.82
CA GLY A 126 1.82 -11.31 -9.38
C GLY A 126 1.61 -12.56 -8.52
N LEU A 127 2.69 -13.14 -7.99
CA LEU A 127 2.61 -14.19 -6.97
C LEU A 127 2.54 -13.57 -5.58
N VAL A 128 2.15 -14.37 -4.59
CA VAL A 128 2.06 -13.93 -3.19
C VAL A 128 3.41 -13.35 -2.71
N GLY A 129 3.38 -12.13 -2.17
CA GLY A 129 4.54 -11.41 -1.62
C GLY A 129 4.52 -11.35 -0.10
N ASP A 130 5.68 -11.06 0.50
CA ASP A 130 5.87 -11.04 1.95
C ASP A 130 5.64 -9.63 2.53
N GLY A 131 5.28 -9.58 3.82
CA GLY A 131 5.10 -8.33 4.58
C GLY A 131 5.98 -8.29 5.82
N LEU A 132 6.31 -7.09 6.27
CA LEU A 132 7.00 -6.83 7.52
C LEU A 132 6.42 -5.59 8.21
N SER A 133 6.43 -5.55 9.53
CA SER A 133 5.90 -4.42 10.28
C SER A 133 6.57 -4.30 11.64
N PRO A 134 7.45 -3.32 11.87
CA PRO A 134 7.99 -3.02 13.19
C PRO A 134 6.90 -2.66 14.23
N ASN A 135 5.73 -2.19 13.78
CA ASN A 135 4.60 -1.79 14.61
C ASN A 135 3.36 -2.65 14.28
N ASP A 136 2.16 -2.21 14.68
CA ASP A 136 0.90 -2.96 14.55
C ASP A 136 0.08 -2.52 13.33
N PRO A 137 0.15 -3.22 12.19
CA PRO A 137 -0.63 -2.88 11.03
C PRO A 137 -2.03 -3.47 11.15
N VAL A 138 -3.00 -2.78 10.56
CA VAL A 138 -4.39 -3.23 10.55
C VAL A 138 -4.87 -3.39 9.12
N ILE A 139 -5.19 -4.62 8.75
CA ILE A 139 -5.69 -4.99 7.42
C ILE A 139 -7.18 -5.28 7.52
N ARG A 140 -8.00 -4.50 6.80
CA ARG A 140 -9.44 -4.69 6.67
C ARG A 140 -9.80 -4.87 5.20
N ALA A 141 -10.39 -6.00 4.87
CA ALA A 141 -10.90 -6.27 3.53
C ALA A 141 -12.32 -6.85 3.59
N SER A 142 -13.22 -6.41 2.71
CA SER A 142 -14.54 -7.04 2.58
C SER A 142 -14.45 -8.39 1.84
N GLY A 143 -13.42 -8.58 1.02
CA GLY A 143 -13.09 -9.82 0.33
C GLY A 143 -11.98 -10.61 1.01
N ASP A 144 -11.16 -11.27 0.19
CA ASP A 144 -10.03 -12.09 0.63
C ASP A 144 -8.84 -11.20 1.05
N VAL A 145 -8.08 -11.69 2.03
CA VAL A 145 -6.77 -11.13 2.42
C VAL A 145 -5.71 -12.16 2.05
N THR A 146 -4.75 -11.78 1.19
CA THR A 146 -3.68 -12.68 0.75
C THR A 146 -2.30 -12.04 0.91
N PHE A 147 -1.42 -12.71 1.64
CA PHE A 147 -0.01 -12.35 1.74
C PHE A 147 0.84 -13.59 2.05
N GLY A 148 2.15 -13.45 1.96
CA GLY A 148 3.10 -14.53 2.17
C GLY A 148 3.49 -14.63 3.64
N THR A 149 4.78 -14.61 3.89
CA THR A 149 5.34 -14.53 5.23
C THR A 149 5.09 -13.14 5.81
N TYR A 150 4.81 -13.10 7.11
CA TYR A 150 4.80 -11.87 7.91
C TYR A 150 5.80 -12.00 9.05
N THR A 151 6.61 -10.97 9.29
CA THR A 151 7.44 -10.84 10.49
C THR A 151 7.34 -9.44 11.05
N GLY A 152 6.98 -9.30 12.33
CA GLY A 152 6.77 -7.99 12.91
C GLY A 152 6.13 -8.00 14.29
N ALA A 153 5.60 -6.85 14.70
CA ALA A 153 4.77 -6.73 15.89
C ALA A 153 3.40 -7.41 15.68
N SER A 154 2.47 -7.15 16.60
CA SER A 154 1.06 -7.55 16.46
C SER A 154 0.53 -7.28 15.05
N LEU A 155 -0.41 -8.12 14.60
CA LEU A 155 -1.00 -8.05 13.27
C LEU A 155 -2.51 -8.23 13.39
N HIS A 156 -3.27 -7.24 12.93
CA HIS A 156 -4.72 -7.32 12.87
C HIS A 156 -5.20 -7.58 11.45
N VAL A 157 -5.96 -8.65 11.26
CA VAL A 157 -6.58 -9.00 9.97
C VAL A 157 -8.08 -9.23 10.14
N LEU A 158 -8.88 -8.42 9.44
CA LEU A 158 -10.32 -8.56 9.34
C LEU A 158 -10.66 -8.79 7.85
N ALA A 159 -11.11 -9.99 7.54
CA ALA A 159 -11.50 -10.37 6.18
C ALA A 159 -12.98 -10.79 6.17
N GLY A 160 -13.75 -10.27 5.22
CA GLY A 160 -15.08 -10.82 4.90
C GLY A 160 -14.99 -12.14 4.12
N GLY A 161 -13.86 -12.38 3.45
CA GLY A 161 -13.54 -13.60 2.72
C GLY A 161 -12.50 -14.49 3.42
N ARG A 162 -11.69 -15.19 2.62
CA ARG A 162 -10.62 -16.08 3.10
C ARG A 162 -9.36 -15.29 3.43
N ILE A 163 -8.71 -15.66 4.53
CA ILE A 163 -7.33 -15.26 4.83
C ILE A 163 -6.37 -16.34 4.29
N ARG A 164 -5.49 -15.98 3.36
CA ARG A 164 -4.43 -16.83 2.82
C ARG A 164 -3.08 -16.23 3.18
N THR A 165 -2.38 -16.89 4.09
CA THR A 165 -1.07 -16.45 4.59
C THR A 165 -0.04 -17.56 4.50
N GLY A 166 1.23 -17.18 4.40
CA GLY A 166 2.37 -18.01 4.74
C GLY A 166 2.64 -18.03 6.25
N ARG A 167 3.91 -18.14 6.64
CA ARG A 167 4.32 -18.14 8.05
C ARG A 167 4.13 -16.74 8.67
N ILE A 168 3.55 -16.67 9.86
CA ILE A 168 3.45 -15.44 10.65
C ILE A 168 4.40 -15.56 11.85
N THR A 169 5.29 -14.58 12.01
CA THR A 169 6.21 -14.47 13.15
C THR A 169 5.94 -13.15 13.87
N ILE A 170 5.32 -13.21 15.05
CA ILE A 170 5.12 -12.05 15.92
C ILE A 170 6.30 -11.99 16.90
N ASN A 171 7.13 -10.95 16.82
CA ASN A 171 8.34 -10.80 17.63
C ASN A 171 8.32 -9.60 18.59
N SER A 172 7.29 -8.77 18.53
CA SER A 172 6.98 -7.71 19.48
C SER A 172 5.47 -7.58 19.68
N ALA A 173 5.05 -6.99 20.79
CA ALA A 173 3.65 -6.63 21.03
C ALA A 173 3.38 -5.20 20.56
N ASP A 174 2.13 -4.89 20.25
CA ASP A 174 1.68 -3.51 20.10
C ASP A 174 1.90 -2.73 21.42
N SER A 175 2.53 -1.57 21.32
CA SER A 175 2.82 -0.69 22.44
C SER A 175 1.66 0.25 22.81
N THR A 176 0.65 0.38 21.94
CA THR A 176 -0.44 1.36 22.07
C THR A 176 -1.81 0.71 22.28
N ASN A 177 -2.23 -0.20 21.41
CA ASN A 177 -3.55 -0.84 21.43
C ASN A 177 -3.48 -2.36 21.61
N GLY A 178 -2.35 -2.88 22.11
CA GLY A 178 -2.16 -4.30 22.36
C GLY A 178 -3.29 -4.84 23.23
N LEU A 179 -4.11 -5.72 22.65
CA LEU A 179 -5.03 -6.56 23.41
C LEU A 179 -4.26 -7.43 24.42
#